data_AF-A0A529JZV3-F1
#
_entry.id   AF-A0A529JZV3-F1
#
_cell.length_a   1.000
_cell.length_b   1.000
_cell.length_c   1.000
_cell.angle_alpha   90.00
_cell.angle_beta   90.00
_cell.angle_gamma   90.00
#
_symmetry.space_group_name_H-M   'P 1'
#
loop_
_entity.id
_entity.type
_entity.pdbx_description
1 polymer ?
#
loop_
_entity_poly.entity_id
_entity_poly.type
_entity_poly.pdbx_seq_one_letter_code
_entity_poly.pdbx_strand_id
1 'polypeptide(L)'
;VPVPTDFGGFVPLSQVAKVVPVLEQGVEWRRDRLPTISVRATLPDGVQSNDVVMKMYSEMQGLRDGLAPGYNIEIQGGAEDSAESQASIAAKAPIMLAVIVVLLMIQLQHFGKAMLVLATGPLGIIGAAAALLISGAPFGFVAILGVIALLGIIMRNSIILVDQIDQD
;
A
#
# COMPACT_ATOMS: atom_id res chain seq x y z
N VAL A 1 -35.21 -10.16 42.03
CA VAL A 1 -36.11 -9.10 41.51
C VAL A 1 -37.52 -9.64 41.54
N PRO A 2 -38.48 -8.99 42.20
CA PRO A 2 -39.90 -9.40 42.16
C PRO A 2 -40.52 -8.97 40.81
N VAL A 3 -41.21 -9.89 40.14
CA VAL A 3 -41.93 -9.62 38.89
C VAL A 3 -43.44 -9.60 39.19
N PRO A 4 -44.17 -8.52 38.84
CA PRO A 4 -45.61 -8.44 39.07
C PRO A 4 -46.37 -9.39 38.13
N THR A 5 -47.45 -9.98 38.64
CA THR A 5 -48.36 -10.83 37.87
C THR A 5 -49.71 -10.13 37.70
N ASP A 6 -50.43 -10.45 36.62
CA ASP A 6 -51.74 -9.86 36.30
C ASP A 6 -52.80 -10.11 37.39
N PHE A 7 -52.55 -11.07 38.29
CA PHE A 7 -53.40 -11.41 39.44
C PHE A 7 -53.06 -10.61 40.72
N GLY A 8 -52.22 -9.57 40.62
CA GLY A 8 -51.88 -8.70 41.76
C GLY A 8 -50.86 -9.28 42.75
N GLY A 9 -50.29 -10.45 42.45
CA GLY A 9 -49.21 -11.08 43.22
C GLY A 9 -47.82 -10.78 42.65
N PHE A 10 -46.78 -11.01 43.46
CA PHE A 10 -45.38 -10.94 43.03
C PHE A 10 -44.75 -12.32 43.03
N VAL A 11 -44.07 -12.66 41.94
CA VAL A 11 -43.30 -13.91 41.81
C VAL A 11 -41.81 -13.55 41.72
N PRO A 12 -40.93 -14.23 42.47
CA PRO A 12 -39.49 -13.97 42.35
C PRO A 12 -38.99 -14.34 40.96
N LEU A 13 -38.17 -13.47 40.34
CA LEU A 13 -37.60 -13.67 38.99
C LEU A 13 -36.91 -15.03 38.80
N SER A 14 -36.34 -15.59 39.88
CA SER A 14 -35.70 -16.92 39.87
C SER A 14 -36.67 -18.09 39.59
N GLN A 15 -37.98 -17.91 39.76
CA GLN A 15 -39.00 -18.90 39.40
C GLN A 15 -39.43 -18.83 37.93
N VAL A 16 -39.10 -17.73 37.23
CA VAL A 16 -39.52 -17.49 35.85
C VAL A 16 -38.34 -17.55 34.87
N ALA A 17 -37.15 -17.13 35.31
CA ALA A 17 -35.96 -17.10 34.47
C ALA A 17 -34.69 -17.50 35.25
N LYS A 18 -33.77 -18.18 34.57
CA LYS A 18 -32.44 -18.50 35.08
C LYS A 18 -31.47 -17.38 34.67
N VAL A 19 -31.11 -16.51 35.61
CA VAL A 19 -30.11 -15.47 35.38
C VAL A 19 -28.73 -16.08 35.57
N VAL A 20 -27.95 -16.15 34.48
CA VAL A 20 -26.55 -16.59 34.52
C VAL A 20 -25.68 -15.43 34.06
N PRO A 21 -24.69 -14.99 34.86
CA PRO A 21 -23.71 -14.03 34.38
C PRO A 21 -22.91 -14.69 33.26
N VAL A 22 -23.04 -14.16 32.04
CA VAL A 22 -22.24 -14.56 30.88
C VAL A 22 -21.34 -13.40 30.49
N LEU A 23 -20.11 -13.71 30.07
CA LEU A 23 -19.27 -12.72 29.41
C LEU A 23 -19.73 -12.61 27.96
N GLU A 24 -20.14 -11.42 27.58
CA GLU A 24 -20.45 -11.06 26.20
C GLU A 24 -19.46 -9.98 25.75
N GLN A 25 -18.99 -10.07 24.51
CA GLN A 25 -18.20 -9.00 23.92
C GLN A 25 -19.10 -7.81 23.64
N GLY A 26 -18.91 -6.72 24.38
CA GLY A 26 -19.70 -5.50 24.19
C GLY A 26 -19.50 -4.81 22.83
N VAL A 27 -18.47 -5.19 22.06
CA VAL A 27 -18.18 -4.67 20.73
C VAL A 27 -17.65 -5.79 19.83
N GLU A 28 -18.32 -6.04 18.71
CA GLU A 28 -17.87 -6.97 17.67
C GLU A 28 -17.39 -6.17 16.45
N TRP A 29 -16.11 -6.28 16.13
CA TRP A 29 -15.54 -5.68 14.92
C TRP A 29 -15.72 -6.63 13.75
N ARG A 30 -16.26 -6.13 12.65
CA ARG A 30 -16.42 -6.89 11.40
C ARG A 30 -15.78 -6.14 10.23
N ARG A 31 -14.98 -6.84 9.42
CA ARG A 31 -14.47 -6.35 8.13
C ARG A 31 -14.92 -7.33 7.05
N ASP A 32 -15.45 -6.82 5.94
CA ASP A 32 -16.01 -7.63 4.85
C ASP A 32 -17.00 -8.72 5.32
N ARG A 33 -17.79 -8.36 6.35
CA ARG A 33 -18.79 -9.23 7.01
C ARG A 33 -18.21 -10.38 7.82
N LEU A 34 -16.89 -10.44 8.00
CA LEU A 34 -16.22 -11.41 8.85
C LEU A 34 -15.80 -10.78 10.19
N PRO A 35 -16.02 -11.45 11.33
CA PRO A 35 -15.48 -11.01 12.62
C PRO A 35 -13.96 -10.89 12.54
N THR A 36 -13.42 -9.74 12.96
CA THR A 36 -12.00 -9.44 12.84
C THR A 36 -11.44 -8.89 14.14
N ILE A 37 -10.15 -9.13 14.36
CA ILE A 37 -9.41 -8.59 15.50
C ILE A 37 -8.27 -7.75 14.93
N SER A 38 -8.34 -6.43 15.11
CA SER A 38 -7.28 -5.52 14.68
C SER A 38 -6.19 -5.41 15.74
N VAL A 39 -4.98 -5.81 15.42
CA VAL A 39 -3.79 -5.59 16.26
C VAL A 39 -3.05 -4.37 15.72
N ARG A 40 -2.82 -3.37 16.59
CA ARG A 40 -2.13 -2.13 16.23
C ARG A 40 -0.84 -2.02 17.03
N ALA A 41 0.23 -1.62 16.35
CA ALA A 41 1.52 -1.36 16.97
C ALA A 41 2.06 -0.02 16.49
N THR A 42 2.73 0.70 17.39
CA THR A 42 3.41 1.95 17.07
C THR A 42 4.87 1.64 16.78
N LEU A 43 5.39 2.15 15.68
CA LEU A 43 6.80 2.00 15.34
C LEU A 43 7.62 3.17 15.91
N PRO A 44 8.89 2.93 16.28
CA PRO A 44 9.83 4.01 16.60
C PRO A 44 10.17 4.85 15.36
N ASP A 45 10.59 6.09 15.62
CA ASP A 45 10.96 7.04 14.56
C ASP A 45 12.16 6.56 13.73
N GLY A 46 12.16 6.91 12.43
CA GLY A 46 13.25 6.59 11.50
C GLY A 46 13.13 5.23 10.80
N VAL A 47 12.08 4.46 11.06
CA VAL A 47 11.84 3.17 10.40
C VAL A 47 10.62 3.27 9.48
N GLN A 48 10.76 2.78 8.24
CA GLN A 48 9.64 2.75 7.30
C GLN A 48 8.62 1.69 7.72
N SER A 49 7.37 2.10 7.90
CA SER A 49 6.28 1.19 8.30
C SER A 49 6.11 0.02 7.35
N ASN A 50 6.27 0.25 6.04
CA ASN A 50 6.14 -0.79 5.02
C ASN A 50 7.18 -1.90 5.19
N ASP A 51 8.45 -1.56 5.43
CA ASP A 51 9.54 -2.53 5.51
C ASP A 51 9.39 -3.45 6.73
N VAL A 52 8.99 -2.88 7.87
CA VAL A 52 8.74 -3.65 9.11
C VAL A 52 7.52 -4.54 8.95
N VAL A 53 6.44 -4.03 8.38
CA VAL A 53 5.22 -4.80 8.17
C VAL A 53 5.48 -5.97 7.22
N MET A 54 6.19 -5.74 6.12
CA MET A 54 6.55 -6.81 5.17
C MET A 54 7.46 -7.85 5.79
N LYS A 55 8.44 -7.43 6.59
CA LYS A 55 9.32 -8.35 7.34
C LYS A 55 8.55 -9.16 8.38
N MET A 56 7.69 -8.51 9.15
CA MET A 56 6.87 -9.20 10.16
C MET A 56 5.89 -10.17 9.49
N TYR A 57 5.30 -9.78 8.36
CA TYR A 57 4.40 -10.63 7.59
C TYR A 57 5.09 -11.88 7.04
N SER A 58 6.33 -11.76 6.57
CA SER A 58 7.14 -12.91 6.12
C SER A 58 7.57 -13.80 7.28
N GLU A 59 8.00 -13.23 8.41
CA GLU A 59 8.34 -14.00 9.62
C GLU A 59 7.14 -14.74 10.21
N MET A 60 5.93 -14.18 10.11
CA MET A 60 4.68 -14.81 10.54
C MET A 60 4.16 -15.87 9.56
N GLN A 61 4.87 -16.20 8.48
CA GLN A 61 4.41 -17.21 7.51
C GLN A 61 4.17 -18.58 8.16
N GLY A 62 5.06 -19.03 9.05
CA GLY A 62 4.88 -20.30 9.76
C GLY A 62 3.66 -20.33 10.68
N LEU A 63 3.25 -19.17 11.23
CA LEU A 63 2.01 -19.07 11.98
C LEU A 63 0.80 -19.12 11.03
N ARG A 64 0.84 -18.36 9.93
CA ARG A 64 -0.23 -18.32 8.91
C ARG A 64 -0.54 -19.69 8.35
N ASP A 65 0.47 -20.50 8.08
CA ASP A 65 0.30 -21.86 7.55
C ASP A 65 -0.28 -22.84 8.59
N GLY A 66 -0.13 -22.53 9.89
CA GLY A 66 -0.67 -23.31 11.00
C GLY A 66 -2.10 -22.95 11.42
N LEU A 67 -2.71 -21.93 10.79
CA LEU A 67 -4.08 -21.52 11.10
C LEU A 67 -5.11 -22.52 10.57
N ALA A 68 -6.22 -22.67 11.30
CA ALA A 68 -7.34 -23.49 10.85
C ALA A 68 -7.95 -22.93 9.55
N PRO A 69 -8.53 -23.78 8.69
CA PRO A 69 -9.18 -23.33 7.46
C PRO A 69 -10.25 -22.27 7.74
N GLY A 70 -10.15 -21.11 7.06
CA GLY A 70 -11.09 -20.00 7.22
C GLY A 70 -10.57 -18.81 8.03
N TYR A 71 -9.39 -18.91 8.65
CA TYR A 71 -8.72 -17.76 9.27
C TYR A 71 -7.62 -17.24 8.36
N ASN A 72 -7.63 -15.93 8.08
CA ASN A 72 -6.63 -15.24 7.29
C ASN A 72 -6.02 -14.10 8.09
N ILE A 73 -4.72 -13.86 7.88
CA ILE A 73 -4.01 -12.69 8.40
C ILE A 73 -3.68 -11.78 7.24
N GLU A 74 -4.19 -10.56 7.30
CA GLU A 74 -4.01 -9.53 6.30
C GLU A 74 -3.25 -8.34 6.89
N ILE A 75 -2.45 -7.70 6.05
CA ILE A 75 -1.81 -6.42 6.37
C ILE A 75 -2.88 -5.33 6.27
N GLN A 76 -2.91 -4.42 7.24
CA GLN A 76 -3.81 -3.28 7.24
C GLN A 76 -3.11 -1.95 7.51
N GLY A 77 -3.76 -0.86 7.11
CA GLY A 77 -3.37 0.51 7.38
C GLY A 77 -2.49 1.10 6.29
N GLY A 78 -1.61 2.04 6.63
CA GLY A 78 -0.88 2.82 5.63
C GLY A 78 0.03 2.01 4.69
N ALA A 79 0.44 0.80 5.09
CA ALA A 79 1.19 -0.11 4.21
C ALA A 79 0.30 -0.71 3.10
N GLU A 80 -0.95 -1.06 3.43
CA GLU A 80 -1.97 -1.53 2.48
C GLU A 80 -2.30 -0.42 1.47
N ASP A 81 -2.64 0.77 1.98
CA ASP A 81 -2.98 1.94 1.14
C ASP A 81 -1.82 2.33 0.21
N SER A 82 -0.57 2.28 0.72
CA SER A 82 0.62 2.54 -0.07
C SER A 82 0.86 1.46 -1.13
N ALA A 83 0.66 0.18 -0.79
CA ALA A 83 0.82 -0.92 -1.73
C ALA A 83 -0.24 -0.87 -2.84
N GLU A 84 -1.50 -0.58 -2.50
CA GLU A 84 -2.59 -0.41 -3.46
C GLU A 84 -2.32 0.77 -4.42
N SER A 85 -1.85 1.90 -3.88
CA SER A 85 -1.49 3.07 -4.68
C SER A 85 -0.34 2.77 -5.63
N GLN A 86 0.70 2.07 -5.15
CA GLN A 86 1.83 1.66 -5.98
C GLN A 86 1.40 0.66 -7.07
N ALA A 87 0.56 -0.31 -6.74
CA ALA A 87 0.01 -1.26 -7.70
C ALA A 87 -0.81 -0.55 -8.79
N SER A 88 -1.60 0.45 -8.40
CA SER A 88 -2.36 1.28 -9.34
C SER A 88 -1.47 2.10 -10.29
N ILE A 89 -0.34 2.62 -9.80
CA ILE A 89 0.66 3.30 -10.63
C ILE A 89 1.32 2.30 -11.58
N ALA A 90 1.76 1.15 -11.07
CA ALA A 90 2.41 0.11 -11.87
C ALA A 90 1.48 -0.43 -12.97
N ALA A 91 0.19 -0.62 -12.66
CA ALA A 91 -0.82 -1.03 -13.64
C ALA A 91 -0.98 -0.01 -14.78
N LYS A 92 -0.79 1.28 -14.50
CA LYS A 92 -0.88 2.37 -15.50
C LYS A 92 0.46 2.69 -16.17
N ALA A 93 1.58 2.17 -15.65
CA ALA A 93 2.92 2.45 -16.18
C ALA A 93 3.11 2.07 -17.66
N PRO A 94 2.56 0.96 -18.19
CA PRO A 94 2.68 0.63 -19.61
C PRO A 94 2.01 1.66 -20.52
N ILE A 95 0.82 2.16 -20.12
CA ILE A 95 0.09 3.19 -20.86
C ILE A 95 0.87 4.51 -20.81
N MET A 96 1.39 4.88 -19.64
CA MET A 96 2.23 6.06 -19.48
C MET A 96 3.47 5.99 -20.39
N LEU A 97 4.17 4.85 -20.42
CA LEU A 97 5.33 4.64 -21.28
C LEU A 97 4.96 4.72 -22.76
N ALA A 98 3.83 4.14 -23.17
CA ALA A 98 3.35 4.26 -24.54
C ALA A 98 3.08 5.72 -24.92
N VAL A 99 2.44 6.50 -24.04
CA VAL A 99 2.21 7.95 -24.25
C VAL A 99 3.53 8.70 -24.37
N ILE A 100 4.51 8.44 -23.49
CA ILE A 100 5.84 9.06 -23.56
C ILE A 100 6.51 8.74 -24.90
N VAL A 101 6.52 7.48 -25.33
CA VAL A 101 7.12 7.07 -26.61
C VAL A 101 6.43 7.77 -27.79
N VAL A 102 5.10 7.85 -27.79
CA VAL A 102 4.33 8.55 -28.84
C VAL A 102 4.69 10.05 -28.86
N LEU A 103 4.76 10.70 -27.71
CA LEU A 103 5.16 12.11 -27.62
C LEU A 103 6.59 12.33 -28.12
N LEU A 104 7.53 11.45 -27.75
CA LEU A 104 8.91 11.49 -28.24
C LEU A 104 8.98 11.30 -29.76
N MET A 105 8.16 10.41 -30.31
CA MET A 105 8.09 10.18 -31.76
C MET A 105 7.53 11.40 -32.50
N ILE A 106 6.49 12.04 -31.97
CA ILE A 106 5.93 13.28 -32.54
C ILE A 106 6.97 14.39 -32.52
N GLN A 107 7.73 14.51 -31.43
CA GLN A 107 8.65 15.62 -31.23
C GLN A 107 9.96 15.46 -32.00
N LEU A 108 10.56 14.27 -32.01
CA LEU A 108 11.87 14.04 -32.64
C LEU A 108 11.77 13.53 -34.08
N GLN A 109 10.59 13.03 -34.51
CA GLN A 109 10.31 12.46 -35.83
C GLN A 109 11.32 11.39 -36.32
N HIS A 110 12.19 10.89 -35.44
CA HIS A 110 13.28 9.99 -35.77
C HIS A 110 13.44 8.91 -34.68
N PHE A 111 13.26 7.65 -35.06
CA PHE A 111 13.22 6.52 -34.12
C PHE A 111 14.52 6.37 -33.32
N GLY A 112 15.69 6.56 -33.95
CA GLY A 112 16.98 6.45 -33.28
C GLY A 112 17.18 7.52 -32.19
N LYS A 113 16.63 8.72 -32.39
CA LYS A 113 16.72 9.83 -31.43
C LYS A 113 15.79 9.58 -30.24
N ALA A 114 14.57 9.15 -30.53
CA ALA A 114 13.61 8.77 -29.49
C ALA A 114 14.13 7.63 -28.59
N MET A 115 14.78 6.61 -29.18
CA MET A 115 15.38 5.52 -28.40
C MET A 115 16.58 5.97 -27.56
N LEU A 116 17.39 6.91 -28.06
CA LEU A 116 18.50 7.49 -27.28
C LEU A 116 17.98 8.23 -26.05
N VAL A 117 16.92 9.04 -26.22
CA VAL A 117 16.25 9.71 -25.09
C VAL A 117 15.62 8.70 -24.13
N LEU A 118 14.95 7.66 -24.63
CA LEU A 118 14.35 6.64 -23.78
C LEU A 118 15.40 5.87 -22.96
N ALA A 119 16.59 5.65 -23.53
CA ALA A 119 17.70 4.98 -22.86
C ALA A 119 18.26 5.76 -21.65
N THR A 120 18.03 7.08 -21.57
CA THR A 120 18.42 7.87 -20.38
C THR A 120 17.50 7.62 -19.19
N GLY A 121 16.29 7.10 -19.41
CA GLY A 121 15.34 6.75 -18.35
C GLY A 121 15.88 5.73 -17.36
N PRO A 122 16.24 4.51 -17.78
CA PRO A 122 16.83 3.49 -16.90
C PRO A 122 18.08 3.99 -16.15
N LEU A 123 18.93 4.80 -16.78
CA LEU A 123 20.10 5.41 -16.14
C LEU A 123 19.70 6.36 -15.00
N GLY A 124 18.64 7.13 -15.17
CA GLY A 124 18.09 7.99 -14.12
C GLY A 124 17.60 7.21 -12.89
N ILE A 125 17.01 6.03 -13.09
CA ILE A 125 16.57 5.15 -12.01
C ILE A 125 17.76 4.63 -11.20
N ILE A 126 18.84 4.22 -11.88
CA ILE A 126 20.07 3.76 -11.22
C ILE A 126 20.68 4.89 -10.37
N GLY A 127 20.71 6.11 -10.89
CA GLY A 127 21.19 7.28 -10.16
C GLY A 127 20.34 7.58 -8.91
N ALA A 128 19.02 7.52 -9.03
CA ALA A 128 18.12 7.71 -7.90
C ALA A 128 18.27 6.61 -6.83
N ALA A 129 18.39 5.35 -7.25
CA ALA A 129 18.64 4.23 -6.34
C ALA A 129 19.97 4.39 -5.59
N ALA A 130 21.04 4.79 -6.28
CA ALA A 130 22.33 5.07 -5.66
C ALA A 130 22.25 6.22 -4.63
N ALA A 131 21.52 7.29 -4.95
CA ALA A 131 21.32 8.41 -4.04
C ALA A 131 20.58 8.00 -2.76
N LEU A 132 19.53 7.19 -2.90
CA LEU A 132 18.78 6.66 -1.76
C LEU A 132 19.63 5.76 -0.88
N LEU A 133 20.43 4.87 -1.48
CA LEU A 133 21.36 4.00 -0.76
C LEU A 133 22.41 4.80 0.03
N ILE A 134 22.96 5.87 -0.55
CA ILE A 134 23.92 6.74 0.15
C ILE A 134 23.25 7.49 1.31
N SER A 135 22.02 7.97 1.10
CA SER A 135 21.27 8.69 2.14
C SER A 135 20.71 7.79 3.25
N GLY A 136 20.73 6.47 3.07
CA GLY A 136 20.07 5.51 3.96
C GLY A 136 18.55 5.66 4.01
N ALA A 137 17.95 6.35 3.03
CA ALA A 137 16.52 6.59 2.98
C ALA A 137 15.78 5.38 2.37
N PRO A 138 14.63 5.00 2.93
CA PRO A 138 13.83 3.89 2.41
C PRO A 138 13.22 4.23 1.05
N PHE A 139 13.09 3.21 0.19
CA PHE A 139 12.38 3.34 -1.08
C PHE A 139 10.87 3.26 -0.84
N GLY A 140 10.24 4.40 -0.55
CA GLY A 140 8.80 4.50 -0.30
C GLY A 140 7.99 5.05 -1.48
N PHE A 141 6.68 5.23 -1.27
CA PHE A 141 5.76 5.85 -2.23
C PHE A 141 6.26 7.24 -2.71
N VAL A 142 6.79 8.06 -1.80
CA VAL A 142 7.33 9.39 -2.13
C VAL A 142 8.55 9.29 -3.05
N ALA A 143 9.41 8.27 -2.86
CA ALA A 143 10.56 8.04 -3.71
C ALA A 143 10.14 7.72 -5.16
N ILE A 144 9.08 6.94 -5.35
CA ILE A 144 8.54 6.62 -6.68
C ILE A 144 8.08 7.89 -7.41
N LEU A 145 7.34 8.77 -6.74
CA LEU A 145 6.92 10.05 -7.32
C LEU A 145 8.12 10.94 -7.69
N GLY A 146 9.14 10.97 -6.82
CA GLY A 146 10.40 11.68 -7.08
C GLY A 146 11.15 11.14 -8.30
N VAL A 147 11.23 9.82 -8.46
CA VAL A 147 11.85 9.17 -9.63
C VAL A 147 11.09 9.51 -10.91
N ILE A 148 9.75 9.48 -10.89
CA ILE A 148 8.93 9.87 -12.05
C ILE A 148 9.17 11.33 -12.44
N ALA A 149 9.23 12.24 -11.46
CA ALA A 149 9.52 13.64 -11.71
C ALA A 149 10.94 13.84 -12.29
N LEU A 150 11.94 13.14 -11.74
CA LEU A 150 13.31 13.16 -12.21
C LEU A 150 13.41 12.66 -13.66
N LEU A 151 12.74 11.56 -13.99
CA LEU A 151 12.67 11.03 -15.36
C LEU A 151 12.15 12.07 -16.35
N GLY A 152 11.11 12.81 -15.98
CA GLY A 152 10.56 13.89 -16.82
C GLY A 152 11.58 15.00 -17.10
N ILE A 153 12.31 15.46 -16.08
CA ILE A 153 13.33 16.51 -16.23
C ILE A 153 14.51 16.01 -17.08
N ILE A 154 14.97 14.77 -16.85
CA ILE A 154 16.05 14.16 -17.63
C ILE A 154 15.65 14.06 -19.10
N MET A 155 14.46 13.52 -19.39
CA MET A 155 13.96 13.41 -20.76
C MET A 155 13.86 14.78 -21.45
N ARG A 156 13.35 15.80 -20.75
CA ARG A 156 13.30 17.17 -21.28
C ARG A 156 14.69 17.66 -21.69
N ASN A 157 15.70 17.47 -20.84
CA ASN A 157 17.06 17.89 -21.15
C ASN A 157 17.68 17.08 -22.30
N SER A 158 17.42 15.77 -22.36
CA SER A 158 17.88 14.92 -23.46
C SER A 158 17.26 15.33 -24.79
N ILE A 159 15.97 15.66 -24.84
CA ILE A 159 15.29 16.14 -26.06
C ILE A 159 15.94 17.45 -26.54
N ILE A 160 16.17 18.41 -25.65
CA ILE A 160 16.78 19.70 -26.00
C ILE A 160 18.18 19.50 -26.59
N LEU A 161 19.01 18.64 -25.97
CA LEU A 161 20.36 18.35 -26.47
C LEU A 161 20.34 17.67 -27.85
N VAL A 162 19.43 16.71 -28.04
CA VAL A 162 19.32 16.00 -29.32
C VAL A 162 18.80 16.91 -30.43
N ASP A 163 17.88 17.83 -30.12
CA ASP A 163 17.38 18.83 -31.05
C ASP A 163 18.47 19.85 -31.44
N GLN A 164 19.29 20.29 -30.47
CA GLN A 164 20.45 21.15 -30.74
C GLN A 164 21.47 20.49 -31.68
N ILE A 165 21.80 19.22 -31.46
CA ILE A 165 22.75 18.47 -32.31
C ILE A 165 22.25 18.33 -33.75
N ASP A 166 20.94 18.40 -33.99
CA ASP A 166 20.36 18.27 -35.32
C ASP A 166 20.22 19.60 -36.07
N GLN A 167 20.21 20.72 -35.33
CA GLN A 167 20.10 22.07 -35.88
C GLN A 167 21.47 22.70 -36.22
N ASP A 168 22.56 22.23 -35.57
CA ASP A 168 23.96 22.57 -35.88
C ASP A 168 24.57 21.63 -36.95
#